data_AF-A0A256WQB6-F1
#
_entry.id   AF-A0A256WQB6-F1
#
_cell.length_a   1.000
_cell.length_b   1.000
_cell.length_c   1.000
_cell.angle_alpha   90.00
_cell.angle_beta   90.00
_cell.angle_gamma   90.00
#
_symmetry.space_group_name_H-M   'P 1'
#
loop_
_entity.id
_entity.type
_entity.pdbx_description
1 polymer ?
#
loop_
_entity_poly.entity_id
_entity_poly.type
_entity_poly.pdbx_seq_one_letter_code
_entity_poly.pdbx_strand_id
1 'polypeptide(L)'
;MKKIEQGKTLIFMDKIQEYPRAITALRYFYEEMPKLHIIGAGSLLEFALRSENFKIPVGRVEYLYMYPISFSEFLIAIGEKVLKEYLDNFKNLKKIPLELHHKISEYIKSRDIRRCKKSKPPF
;
A
#
# COMPACT_ATOMS: atom_id res chain seq x y z
N MET A 1 -21.35 8.87 19.42
CA MET A 1 -21.16 8.20 18.11
C MET A 1 -21.15 9.25 17.02
N LYS A 2 -20.18 9.25 16.10
CA LYS A 2 -20.24 10.09 14.91
C LYS A 2 -21.28 9.53 13.94
N LYS A 3 -22.05 10.41 13.30
CA LYS A 3 -23.04 10.03 12.28
C LYS A 3 -22.32 9.64 10.99
N ILE A 4 -22.77 8.57 10.34
CA ILE A 4 -22.29 8.16 9.02
C ILE A 4 -23.14 8.90 7.98
N GLU A 5 -22.52 9.81 7.25
CA GLU A 5 -23.12 10.56 6.15
C GLU A 5 -22.53 10.09 4.81
N GLN A 6 -23.39 9.60 3.90
CA GLN A 6 -22.95 9.20 2.55
C GLN A 6 -22.37 10.39 1.79
N GLY A 7 -21.33 10.16 0.99
CA GLY A 7 -20.60 11.19 0.24
C GLY A 7 -19.63 12.04 1.08
N LYS A 8 -19.61 11.86 2.40
CA LYS A 8 -18.73 12.60 3.33
C LYS A 8 -17.93 11.69 4.25
N THR A 9 -18.44 10.50 4.51
CA THR A 9 -17.83 9.54 5.43
C THR A 9 -17.12 8.46 4.64
N LEU A 10 -15.85 8.24 4.95
CA LEU A 10 -15.08 7.08 4.53
C LEU A 10 -15.06 6.04 5.65
N ILE A 11 -15.48 4.82 5.34
CA ILE A 11 -15.31 3.67 6.20
C ILE A 11 -14.04 2.93 5.78
N PHE A 12 -13.08 2.84 6.69
CA PHE A 12 -11.83 2.11 6.46
C PHE A 12 -11.80 0.83 7.32
N MET A 13 -11.68 -0.31 6.66
CA MET A 13 -11.61 -1.63 7.29
C MET A 13 -10.20 -2.20 7.10
N ASP A 14 -9.36 -2.09 8.13
CA ASP A 14 -8.05 -2.74 8.12
C ASP A 14 -8.22 -4.25 8.34
N LYS A 15 -7.39 -5.04 7.66
CA LYS A 15 -7.40 -6.50 7.66
C LYS A 15 -8.76 -7.15 7.35
N ILE A 16 -9.48 -6.63 6.35
CA ILE A 16 -10.82 -7.13 5.97
C ILE A 16 -10.83 -8.65 5.66
N GLN A 17 -9.70 -9.22 5.26
CA GLN A 17 -9.54 -10.66 5.02
C GLN A 17 -9.73 -11.54 6.26
N GLU A 18 -9.59 -11.00 7.48
CA GLU A 18 -9.89 -11.72 8.73
C GLU A 18 -11.41 -11.99 8.88
N TYR A 19 -12.24 -11.23 8.15
CA TYR A 19 -13.69 -11.33 8.18
C TYR A 19 -14.27 -11.47 6.76
N PRO A 20 -14.22 -12.67 6.14
CA PRO A 20 -14.71 -12.88 4.76
C PRO A 20 -16.14 -12.37 4.53
N ARG A 21 -17.03 -12.51 5.53
CA ARG A 21 -18.40 -11.98 5.46
C ARG A 21 -18.46 -10.47 5.20
N ALA A 22 -17.50 -9.70 5.71
CA ALA A 22 -17.40 -8.26 5.44
C ALA A 22 -17.10 -7.98 3.97
N ILE A 23 -16.24 -8.79 3.34
CA ILE A 23 -15.94 -8.69 1.90
C ILE A 23 -17.20 -8.98 1.08
N THR A 24 -17.96 -10.03 1.42
CA THR A 24 -19.24 -10.32 0.74
C THR A 24 -20.25 -9.18 0.93
N ALA A 25 -20.27 -8.55 2.11
CA ALA A 25 -21.17 -7.45 2.43
C ALA A 25 -20.93 -6.19 1.58
N LEU A 26 -19.73 -6.00 1.03
CA LEU A 26 -19.40 -4.87 0.14
C LEU A 26 -20.36 -4.73 -1.04
N ARG A 27 -20.91 -5.85 -1.53
CA ARG A 27 -21.94 -5.83 -2.56
C ARG A 27 -23.18 -5.03 -2.14
N TYR A 28 -23.69 -5.27 -0.93
CA TYR A 28 -24.90 -4.61 -0.44
C TYR A 28 -24.65 -3.13 -0.20
N PHE A 29 -23.46 -2.75 0.29
CA PHE A 29 -23.11 -1.33 0.40
C PHE A 29 -23.12 -0.63 -0.95
N TYR A 30 -22.60 -1.28 -2.01
CA TYR A 30 -22.67 -0.74 -3.36
C TYR A 30 -24.12 -0.64 -3.88
N GLU A 31 -24.95 -1.64 -3.62
CA GLU A 31 -26.34 -1.72 -4.15
C GLU A 31 -27.31 -0.80 -3.38
N GLU A 32 -27.21 -0.71 -2.06
CA GLU A 32 -28.15 0.03 -1.19
C GLU A 32 -27.64 1.44 -0.80
N MET A 33 -26.32 1.62 -0.75
CA MET A 33 -25.69 2.86 -0.27
C MET A 33 -24.56 3.32 -1.22
N PRO A 34 -24.82 3.52 -2.53
CA PRO A 34 -23.78 3.74 -3.54
C PRO A 34 -22.92 4.99 -3.32
N LYS A 35 -23.38 5.95 -2.51
CA LYS A 35 -22.62 7.16 -2.17
C LYS A 35 -21.72 6.98 -0.93
N LEU A 36 -21.81 5.86 -0.23
CA LEU A 36 -20.98 5.58 0.93
C LEU A 36 -19.58 5.12 0.49
N HIS A 37 -18.54 5.81 0.94
CA HIS A 37 -17.17 5.44 0.62
C HIS A 37 -16.70 4.35 1.56
N ILE A 38 -16.21 3.23 1.01
CA ILE A 38 -15.68 2.11 1.78
C ILE A 38 -14.35 1.67 1.17
N ILE A 39 -13.35 1.49 2.03
CA ILE A 39 -12.05 0.91 1.67
C ILE A 39 -11.76 -0.25 2.62
N GLY A 40 -11.49 -1.42 2.06
CA GLY A 40 -10.94 -2.56 2.77
C GLY A 40 -9.45 -2.73 2.46
N ALA A 41 -8.61 -2.86 3.49
CA ALA A 41 -7.18 -3.11 3.34
C ALA A 41 -6.83 -4.50 3.87
N GLY A 42 -5.84 -5.15 3.25
CA GLY A 42 -5.43 -6.49 3.63
C GLY A 42 -4.23 -7.00 2.84
N SER A 43 -3.24 -7.57 3.54
CA SER A 43 -2.03 -8.10 2.90
C SER A 43 -2.24 -9.46 2.22
N LEU A 44 -3.21 -10.26 2.69
CA LEU A 44 -3.46 -11.63 2.25
C LEU A 44 -4.85 -11.78 1.62
N LEU A 45 -5.32 -10.74 0.94
CA LEU A 45 -6.68 -10.71 0.39
C LEU A 45 -6.93 -11.90 -0.55
N GLU A 46 -5.96 -12.21 -1.42
CA GLU A 46 -6.00 -13.35 -2.34
C GLU A 46 -6.25 -14.70 -1.66
N PHE A 47 -5.76 -14.91 -0.44
CA PHE A 47 -5.96 -16.15 0.29
C PHE A 47 -7.39 -16.27 0.83
N ALA A 48 -7.96 -15.18 1.35
CA ALA A 48 -9.35 -15.16 1.79
C ALA A 48 -10.32 -15.36 0.62
N LEU A 49 -9.98 -14.81 -0.55
CA LEU A 49 -10.78 -14.93 -1.77
C LEU A 49 -10.77 -16.35 -2.38
N ARG A 50 -9.75 -17.17 -2.09
CA ARG A 50 -9.59 -18.54 -2.63
C ARG A 50 -10.35 -19.61 -1.85
N SER A 51 -10.96 -19.31 -0.72
CA SER A 51 -11.73 -20.33 0.02
C SER A 51 -12.93 -20.81 -0.81
N GLU A 52 -13.12 -22.13 -0.88
CA GLU A 52 -14.03 -22.80 -1.83
C GLU A 52 -15.50 -22.33 -1.75
N ASN A 53 -15.90 -21.72 -0.64
CA ASN A 53 -17.26 -21.23 -0.41
C ASN A 53 -17.40 -19.70 -0.55
N PHE A 54 -16.34 -19.00 -0.97
CA PHE A 54 -16.34 -17.54 -1.02
C PHE A 54 -16.83 -16.99 -2.36
N LYS A 55 -17.99 -16.31 -2.33
CA LYS A 55 -18.54 -15.62 -3.50
C LYS A 55 -18.00 -14.19 -3.55
N ILE A 56 -17.09 -13.96 -4.49
CA ILE A 56 -16.54 -12.63 -4.76
C ILE A 56 -17.66 -11.76 -5.38
N PRO A 57 -17.88 -10.53 -4.88
CA PRO A 57 -18.86 -9.60 -5.46
C PRO A 57 -18.34 -8.97 -6.76
N VAL A 58 -18.31 -9.75 -7.84
CA VAL A 58 -17.79 -9.35 -9.15
C VAL A 58 -18.50 -8.10 -9.65
N GLY A 59 -17.72 -7.09 -10.08
CA GLY A 59 -18.23 -5.83 -10.62
C GLY A 59 -18.92 -4.91 -9.60
N ARG A 60 -18.71 -5.13 -8.30
CA ARG A 60 -19.14 -4.21 -7.22
C ARG A 60 -17.98 -3.79 -6.31
N VAL A 61 -16.80 -4.36 -6.52
CA VAL A 61 -15.58 -4.06 -5.78
C VAL A 61 -14.46 -3.88 -6.78
N GLU A 62 -13.65 -2.84 -6.57
CA GLU A 62 -12.41 -2.60 -7.27
C GLU A 62 -11.23 -2.97 -6.37
N TYR A 63 -10.19 -3.54 -6.96
CA TYR A 63 -8.97 -3.91 -6.25
C TYR A 63 -7.86 -2.92 -6.57
N LEU A 64 -7.20 -2.42 -5.52
CA LEU A 64 -5.99 -1.63 -5.65
C LEU A 64 -4.82 -2.39 -5.01
N TYR A 65 -3.90 -2.86 -5.84
CA TYR A 65 -2.70 -3.55 -5.38
C TYR A 65 -1.60 -2.53 -5.07
N MET A 66 -1.14 -2.52 -3.83
CA MET A 66 0.01 -1.72 -3.41
C MET A 66 1.25 -2.59 -3.30
N TYR A 67 2.31 -2.19 -3.99
CA TYR A 67 3.61 -2.83 -3.89
C TYR A 67 4.45 -2.19 -2.78
N PRO A 68 5.44 -2.91 -2.23
CA PRO A 68 6.45 -2.28 -1.40
C PRO A 68 7.15 -1.17 -2.17
N ILE A 69 7.48 -0.07 -1.49
CA ILE A 69 8.25 1.01 -2.10
C ILE A 69 9.57 0.49 -2.68
N SER A 70 9.96 1.06 -3.81
CA SER A 70 11.27 0.87 -4.42
C SER A 70 12.37 1.57 -3.64
N PHE A 71 13.63 1.20 -3.89
CA PHE A 71 14.77 1.90 -3.28
C PHE A 71 14.82 3.37 -3.70
N SER A 72 14.49 3.69 -4.95
CA SER A 72 14.44 5.07 -5.43
C SER A 72 13.36 5.89 -4.72
N GLU A 73 12.16 5.34 -4.50
CA GLU A 73 11.11 6.00 -3.71
C GLU A 73 11.51 6.17 -2.24
N PHE A 74 12.23 5.19 -1.68
CA PHE A 74 12.80 5.29 -0.35
C PHE A 74 13.77 6.48 -0.23
N LEU A 75 14.70 6.64 -1.19
CA LEU A 75 15.65 7.76 -1.21
C LEU A 75 14.92 9.11 -1.26
N ILE A 76 13.85 9.21 -2.07
CA ILE A 76 13.01 10.42 -2.11
C ILE A 76 12.35 10.66 -0.74
N ALA A 77 11.81 9.62 -0.11
CA ALA A 77 11.10 9.72 1.17
C ALA A 77 12.00 10.17 2.33
N ILE A 78 13.28 9.81 2.31
CA ILE A 78 14.26 10.25 3.33
C ILE A 78 14.97 11.57 2.99
N GLY A 79 14.59 12.23 1.88
CA GLY A 79 15.17 13.51 1.46
C GLY A 79 16.47 13.41 0.65
N GLU A 80 16.92 12.22 0.29
CA GLU A 80 18.14 11.95 -0.48
C GLU A 80 17.92 12.10 -1.99
N LYS A 81 17.33 13.23 -2.42
CA LYS A 81 17.00 13.51 -3.83
C LYS A 81 18.24 13.61 -4.72
N VAL A 82 19.32 14.22 -4.23
CA VAL A 82 20.59 14.35 -4.96
C VAL A 82 21.22 12.98 -5.20
N LEU A 83 21.16 12.10 -4.20
CA LEU A 83 21.66 10.73 -4.32
C LEU A 83 20.82 9.93 -5.32
N LYS A 84 19.49 10.08 -5.29
CA LYS A 84 18.58 9.48 -6.27
C LYS A 84 18.91 9.95 -7.69
N GLU A 85 19.04 11.25 -7.91
CA GLU A 85 19.38 11.82 -9.22
C GLU A 85 20.75 11.36 -9.71
N TYR A 86 21.74 11.27 -8.82
CA TYR A 86 23.04 10.69 -9.15
C TYR A 86 22.88 9.25 -9.64
N LEU A 87 22.17 8.40 -8.89
CA LEU A 87 21.98 6.98 -9.22
C LEU A 87 21.21 6.75 -10.53
N ASP A 88 20.21 7.57 -10.82
CA ASP A 88 19.44 7.46 -12.06
C ASP A 88 20.27 7.80 -13.31
N ASN A 89 21.20 8.74 -13.19
CA ASN A 89 22.05 9.18 -14.30
C ASN A 89 23.35 8.36 -14.42
N PHE A 90 23.68 7.53 -13.42
CA PHE A 90 24.96 6.83 -13.38
C PHE A 90 24.92 5.53 -14.19
N LYS A 91 25.49 5.58 -15.40
CA LYS A 91 25.48 4.45 -16.34
C LYS A 91 26.32 3.23 -15.92
N ASN A 92 27.29 3.40 -15.00
CA ASN A 92 28.23 2.32 -14.67
C ASN A 92 28.40 2.14 -13.16
N LEU A 93 27.46 1.42 -12.54
CA LEU A 93 27.44 1.11 -11.10
C LEU A 93 28.76 0.53 -10.55
N LYS A 94 29.63 -0.06 -11.38
CA LYS A 94 30.94 -0.61 -10.95
C LYS A 94 31.99 0.46 -10.62
N LYS A 95 31.76 1.73 -10.98
CA LYS A 95 32.67 2.86 -10.73
C LYS A 95 32.15 3.84 -9.67
N ILE A 96 31.22 3.41 -8.83
CA ILE A 96 30.72 4.26 -7.73
C ILE A 96 31.88 4.53 -6.74
N PRO A 97 32.13 5.79 -6.33
CA PRO A 97 33.08 6.11 -5.28
C PRO A 97 32.80 5.33 -3.98
N LEU A 98 33.84 4.90 -3.27
CA LEU A 98 33.72 4.00 -2.14
C LEU A 98 32.86 4.59 -1.00
N GLU A 99 32.97 5.89 -0.77
CA GLU A 99 32.20 6.63 0.23
C GLU A 99 30.70 6.58 -0.08
N LEU A 100 30.35 6.73 -1.37
CA LEU A 100 28.98 6.66 -1.83
C LEU A 100 28.44 5.23 -1.74
N HIS A 101 29.28 4.24 -2.06
CA HIS A 101 28.95 2.83 -1.91
C HIS A 101 28.65 2.46 -0.44
N HIS A 102 29.43 2.97 0.50
CA HIS A 102 29.18 2.80 1.94
C HIS A 102 27.87 3.44 2.36
N LYS A 103 27.63 4.70 1.98
CA LYS A 103 26.38 5.43 2.28
C LYS A 103 25.14 4.68 1.77
N ILE A 104 25.17 4.22 0.51
CA ILE A 104 24.08 3.44 -0.09
C ILE A 104 23.90 2.10 0.66
N SER A 105 24.99 1.44 1.03
CA SER A 105 24.94 0.18 1.78
C SER A 105 24.30 0.35 3.16
N GLU A 106 24.57 1.46 3.84
CA GLU A 106 23.91 1.80 5.10
C GLU A 106 22.40 1.98 4.90
N TYR A 107 21.98 2.70 3.85
CA TYR A 107 20.57 2.88 3.54
C TYR A 107 19.84 1.57 3.22
N ILE A 108 20.47 0.67 2.46
CA ILE A 108 19.90 -0.65 2.15
C ILE A 108 19.76 -1.50 3.42
N LYS A 109 20.75 -1.44 4.33
CA LYS A 109 20.75 -2.19 5.58
C LYS A 109 19.86 -1.57 6.67
N SER A 110 19.53 -0.28 6.52
CA SER A 110 18.73 0.47 7.49
C SER A 110 17.41 -0.24 7.78
N ARG A 111 16.95 -0.16 9.03
CA ARG A 111 15.61 -0.66 9.38
C ARG A 111 14.50 0.21 8.78
N ASP A 112 14.83 1.41 8.31
CA ASP A 112 13.88 2.40 7.80
C ASP A 112 13.29 2.01 6.45
N ILE A 113 14.06 1.36 5.56
CA ILE A 113 13.49 0.82 4.31
C ILE A 113 12.43 -0.27 4.57
N ARG A 114 12.57 -1.02 5.66
CA ARG A 114 11.55 -1.99 6.13
C ARG A 114 10.38 -1.32 6.83
N ARG A 115 10.61 -0.16 7.47
CA ARG A 115 9.61 0.64 8.19
C ARG A 115 8.74 1.46 7.26
N CYS A 116 9.26 1.92 6.12
CA CYS A 116 8.45 2.54 5.07
C CYS A 116 7.37 1.60 4.51
N LYS A 117 7.52 0.28 4.64
CA LYS A 117 6.43 -0.68 4.35
C LYS A 117 5.26 -0.62 5.35
N LYS A 118 5.42 0.09 6.48
CA LYS A 118 4.44 0.21 7.57
C LYS A 118 4.03 1.65 7.89
N SER A 119 4.67 2.65 7.28
CA SER A 119 4.25 4.04 7.45
C SER A 119 3.03 4.28 6.58
N LYS A 120 1.89 4.59 7.22
CA LYS A 120 0.74 5.21 6.55
C LYS A 120 1.25 6.40 5.70
N PRO A 121 0.79 6.57 4.46
CA PRO A 121 1.00 7.83 3.76
C PRO A 121 0.40 8.97 4.61
N PRO A 122 0.92 10.20 4.50
CA PRO A 122 0.38 11.35 5.21
C PRO A 122 -0.92 11.80 4.53
N PHE A 123 -1.97 10.98 4.62
CA PHE A 123 -3.36 11.30 4.32
C PHE A 123 -4.27 10.53 5.28
#